data_AF-A0A6D0K5P7-F1
#
_entry.id   AF-A0A6D0K5P7-F1
#
_cell.length_a   1.000
_cell.length_b   1.000
_cell.length_c   1.000
_cell.angle_alpha   90.00
_cell.angle_beta   90.00
_cell.angle_gamma   90.00
#
_symmetry.space_group_name_H-M   'P 1'
#
loop_
_entity.id
_entity.type
_entity.pdbx_description
1 polymer ?
#
loop_
_entity_poly.entity_id
_entity_poly.type
_entity_poly.pdbx_seq_one_letter_code
_entity_poly.pdbx_strand_id
1 'polypeptide(L)'
;MSELILMGDDERVKSVYGVIMRRIILGAILAVYNEDDTSSEAKENILKGLGALSAAACEAGDYSASFMIRDVIRGIESGKSLRCFI
;
A
#
# COMPACT_ATOMS: atom_id res chain seq x y z
N MET A 1 -4.06 -8.54 -34.86
CA MET A 1 -4.90 -8.48 -33.64
C MET A 1 -4.40 -9.53 -32.66
N SER A 2 -3.27 -9.28 -31.96
CA SER A 2 -2.73 -10.25 -30.99
C SER A 2 -1.85 -9.55 -29.95
N GLU A 3 -2.43 -8.73 -29.07
CA GLU A 3 -1.77 -8.27 -27.83
C GLU A 3 -2.74 -8.22 -26.64
N LEU A 4 -3.91 -8.87 -26.74
CA LEU A 4 -4.96 -8.78 -25.71
C LEU A 4 -5.13 -10.05 -24.86
N ILE A 5 -4.16 -10.97 -24.89
CA ILE A 5 -4.24 -12.24 -24.16
C ILE A 5 -2.88 -12.47 -23.49
N LEU A 6 -2.68 -11.94 -22.28
CA LEU A 6 -1.72 -12.40 -21.24
C LEU A 6 -1.42 -11.37 -20.12
N MET A 7 -2.21 -10.30 -19.94
CA MET A 7 -2.22 -9.64 -18.62
C MET A 7 -3.02 -10.51 -17.67
N GLY A 8 -2.37 -11.53 -17.12
CA GLY A 8 -2.95 -12.44 -16.14
C GLY A 8 -3.48 -11.65 -14.94
N ASP A 9 -4.57 -12.14 -14.35
CA ASP A 9 -5.26 -11.49 -13.22
C ASP A 9 -4.32 -11.06 -12.08
N ASP A 10 -3.17 -11.71 -11.94
CA ASP A 10 -2.07 -11.42 -11.02
C ASP A 10 -1.47 -9.99 -11.18
N GLU A 11 -1.32 -9.47 -12.40
CA GLU A 11 -0.82 -8.09 -12.62
C GLU A 11 -1.89 -7.02 -12.34
N ARG A 12 -3.16 -7.32 -12.62
CA ARG A 12 -4.28 -6.39 -12.34
C ARG A 12 -4.55 -6.29 -10.84
N VAL A 13 -4.41 -7.38 -10.12
CA VAL A 13 -4.59 -7.41 -8.67
C VAL A 13 -3.43 -6.72 -7.94
N LYS A 14 -2.17 -6.96 -8.37
CA LYS A 14 -1.02 -6.13 -7.96
C LYS A 14 -1.24 -4.65 -8.23
N SER A 15 -1.94 -4.31 -9.32
CA SER A 15 -2.31 -2.93 -9.65
C SER A 15 -3.30 -2.32 -8.66
N VAL A 16 -4.39 -3.00 -8.29
CA VAL A 16 -5.40 -2.42 -7.38
C VAL A 16 -4.85 -2.22 -5.98
N TYR A 17 -4.26 -3.26 -5.37
CA TYR A 17 -3.66 -3.13 -4.03
C TYR A 17 -2.51 -2.14 -4.01
N GLY A 18 -1.68 -2.12 -5.05
CA GLY A 18 -0.61 -1.13 -5.21
C GLY A 18 -1.15 0.30 -5.30
N VAL A 19 -2.26 0.53 -6.02
CA VAL A 19 -2.91 1.85 -6.09
C VAL A 19 -3.48 2.27 -4.74
N ILE A 20 -4.17 1.38 -4.02
CA ILE A 20 -4.74 1.70 -2.71
C ILE A 20 -3.62 2.00 -1.70
N MET A 21 -2.57 1.18 -1.68
CA MET A 21 -1.37 1.41 -0.86
C MET A 21 -0.76 2.79 -1.11
N ARG A 22 -0.53 3.15 -2.38
CA ARG A 22 -0.01 4.48 -2.73
C ARG A 22 -0.93 5.61 -2.26
N ARG A 23 -2.25 5.44 -2.36
CA ARG A 23 -3.23 6.43 -1.88
C ARG A 23 -3.20 6.58 -0.36
N ILE A 24 -3.06 5.49 0.39
CA ILE A 24 -2.91 5.54 1.85
C ILE A 24 -1.66 6.35 2.22
N ILE A 25 -0.53 6.06 1.57
CA ILE A 25 0.74 6.76 1.84
C ILE A 25 0.64 8.24 1.44
N LEU A 26 0.14 8.54 0.24
CA LEU A 26 -0.01 9.92 -0.24
C LEU A 26 -0.99 10.72 0.62
N GLY A 27 -2.10 10.13 1.05
CA GLY A 27 -3.08 10.79 1.92
C GLY A 27 -2.46 11.23 3.23
N ALA A 28 -1.67 10.38 3.87
CA ALA A 28 -0.96 10.72 5.10
C ALA A 28 0.15 11.76 4.88
N ILE A 29 0.88 11.70 3.75
CA ILE A 29 1.86 12.74 3.40
C ILE A 29 1.17 14.11 3.24
N LEU A 30 0.01 14.15 2.58
CA LEU A 30 -0.76 15.37 2.39
C LEU A 30 -1.33 15.90 3.72
N ALA A 31 -1.79 15.05 4.63
CA ALA A 31 -2.25 15.45 5.96
C ALA A 31 -1.12 16.14 6.76
N VAL A 32 0.11 15.62 6.71
CA VAL A 32 1.28 16.28 7.32
C VAL A 32 1.58 17.62 6.63
N TYR A 33 1.54 17.65 5.29
CA TYR A 33 1.80 18.86 4.53
C TYR A 33 0.80 19.98 4.83
N ASN A 34 -0.45 19.62 5.09
CA ASN A 34 -1.52 20.54 5.44
C ASN A 34 -1.57 20.90 6.93
N GLU A 35 -0.64 20.39 7.74
CA GLU A 35 -0.61 20.55 9.21
C GLU A 35 -1.84 19.96 9.94
N ASP A 36 -2.57 19.05 9.27
CA ASP A 36 -3.71 18.33 9.86
C ASP A 36 -3.25 17.24 10.84
N ASP A 37 -2.13 16.56 10.52
CA ASP A 37 -1.51 15.49 11.29
C ASP A 37 -0.03 15.81 11.58
N THR A 38 0.47 15.35 12.72
CA THR A 38 1.92 15.25 12.94
C THR A 38 2.54 14.11 12.13
N SER A 39 3.86 14.15 11.90
CA SER A 39 4.59 13.04 11.27
C SER A 39 4.42 11.70 11.99
N SER A 40 4.20 11.72 13.31
CA SER A 40 3.98 10.51 14.10
C SER A 40 2.59 9.93 13.85
N GLU A 41 1.55 10.77 13.86
CA GLU A 41 0.17 10.37 13.58
C GLU A 41 0.04 9.84 12.14
N ALA A 42 0.65 10.53 11.17
CA ALA A 42 0.68 10.10 9.79
C ALA A 42 1.35 8.72 9.62
N LYS A 43 2.46 8.45 10.32
CA LYS A 43 3.10 7.12 10.32
C LYS A 43 2.15 6.06 10.88
N GLU A 44 1.50 6.33 12.00
CA GLU A 44 0.54 5.41 12.61
C GLU A 44 -0.66 5.14 11.68
N ASN A 45 -1.19 6.18 11.05
CA ASN A 45 -2.30 6.11 10.09
C ASN A 45 -1.92 5.27 8.86
N ILE A 46 -0.71 5.43 8.32
CA ILE A 46 -0.20 4.58 7.25
C ILE A 46 -0.16 3.12 7.69
N LEU A 47 0.44 2.82 8.85
CA LEU A 47 0.59 1.44 9.33
C LEU A 47 -0.77 0.78 9.58
N LYS A 48 -1.73 1.51 10.19
CA LYS A 48 -3.11 1.04 10.36
C LYS A 48 -3.80 0.77 9.02
N GLY A 49 -3.72 1.70 8.08
CA GLY A 49 -4.33 1.57 6.76
C GLY A 49 -3.77 0.40 5.95
N LEU A 50 -2.44 0.26 5.94
CA LEU A 50 -1.78 -0.87 5.27
C LEU A 50 -2.06 -2.20 5.96
N GLY A 51 -2.12 -2.22 7.30
CA GLY A 51 -2.51 -3.40 8.06
C GLY A 51 -3.91 -3.88 7.70
N ALA A 52 -4.89 -2.97 7.63
CA ALA A 52 -6.24 -3.27 7.18
C ALA A 52 -6.28 -3.77 5.73
N LEU A 53 -5.50 -3.17 4.83
CA LEU A 53 -5.41 -3.60 3.43
C LEU A 53 -4.81 -5.01 3.29
N SER A 54 -3.77 -5.33 4.06
CA SER A 54 -3.18 -6.68 4.10
C SER A 54 -4.18 -7.72 4.62
N ALA A 55 -4.94 -7.38 5.67
CA ALA A 55 -5.98 -8.26 6.19
C ALA A 55 -7.06 -8.51 5.13
N ALA A 56 -7.55 -7.47 4.46
CA ALA A 56 -8.54 -7.59 3.39
C ALA A 56 -8.03 -8.44 2.21
N ALA A 57 -6.77 -8.27 1.79
CA ALA A 57 -6.16 -9.12 0.77
C ALA A 57 -6.11 -10.59 1.20
N CYS A 58 -5.74 -10.85 2.46
CA CYS A 58 -5.70 -12.19 3.02
C CYS A 58 -7.10 -12.85 3.07
N GLU A 59 -8.12 -12.11 3.48
CA GLU A 59 -9.52 -12.57 3.52
C GLU A 59 -10.08 -12.86 2.12
N ALA A 60 -9.64 -12.10 1.12
CA ALA A 60 -9.99 -12.32 -0.28
C ALA A 60 -9.23 -13.49 -0.93
N GLY A 61 -8.33 -14.17 -0.21
CA GLY A 61 -7.50 -15.26 -0.72
C GLY A 61 -6.30 -14.79 -1.57
N ASP A 62 -6.04 -13.48 -1.62
CA ASP A 62 -4.90 -12.90 -2.31
C ASP A 62 -3.69 -12.75 -1.38
N TYR A 63 -3.04 -13.90 -1.15
CA TYR A 63 -1.86 -13.96 -0.30
C TYR A 63 -0.67 -13.20 -0.91
N SER A 64 -0.56 -13.12 -2.24
CA SER A 64 0.52 -12.41 -2.93
C SER A 64 0.49 -10.92 -2.59
N ALA A 65 -0.67 -10.27 -2.70
CA ALA A 65 -0.82 -8.88 -2.30
C ALA A 65 -0.66 -8.70 -0.79
N SER A 66 -1.22 -9.61 0.02
CA SER A 66 -1.06 -9.56 1.48
C SER A 66 0.41 -9.56 1.91
N PHE A 67 1.25 -10.43 1.32
CA PHE A 67 2.69 -10.46 1.59
C PHE A 67 3.41 -9.19 1.13
N MET A 68 3.11 -8.72 -0.09
CA MET A 68 3.68 -7.47 -0.61
C MET A 68 3.41 -6.29 0.33
N ILE A 69 2.17 -6.14 0.82
CA ILE A 69 1.78 -5.06 1.72
C ILE A 69 2.52 -5.18 3.07
N ARG A 70 2.67 -6.41 3.60
CA ARG A 70 3.45 -6.64 4.83
C ARG A 70 4.92 -6.29 4.68
N ASP A 71 5.52 -6.54 3.53
CA ASP A 71 6.91 -6.14 3.27
C ASP A 71 7.07 -4.62 3.20
N VAL A 72 6.06 -3.91 2.67
CA VAL A 72 6.02 -2.44 2.73
C VAL A 72 5.89 -1.95 4.17
N ILE A 73 5.01 -2.55 4.98
CA ILE A 73 4.87 -2.23 6.42
C ILE A 73 6.22 -2.36 7.13
N ARG A 74 6.91 -3.50 6.98
CA ARG A 74 8.25 -3.72 7.57
C ARG A 74 9.28 -2.70 7.11
N GLY A 75 9.23 -2.32 5.84
CA GLY A 75 10.05 -1.25 5.30
C GLY A 75 9.82 0.09 6.01
N ILE A 76 8.57 0.46 6.26
CA ILE A 76 8.22 1.71 6.96
C ILE A 76 8.63 1.65 8.44
N GLU A 77 8.39 0.52 9.11
CA GLU A 77 8.78 0.30 10.50
C GLU A 77 10.29 0.42 10.70
N SER A 78 11.08 -0.14 9.77
CA SER A 78 12.54 -0.04 9.76
C SER A 78 13.09 1.34 9.37
N GLY A 79 12.23 2.31 9.07
CA GLY A 79 12.63 3.68 8.71
C GLY A 79 13.02 3.87 7.25
N LYS A 80 12.68 2.93 6.36
CA LYS A 80 12.84 3.12 4.91
C LYS A 80 11.99 4.31 4.46
N SER A 81 12.56 5.12 3.56
CA SER A 81 11.87 6.30 3.03
C SER A 81 10.55 5.93 2.36
N LEU A 82 9.50 6.70 2.62
CA LEU A 82 8.19 6.51 1.98
C LEU A 82 8.27 6.63 0.46
N ARG A 83 9.23 7.40 -0.07
CA ARG A 83 9.48 7.53 -1.52
C ARG A 83 9.81 6.21 -2.21
N CYS A 84 10.19 5.17 -1.48
CA CYS A 84 10.44 3.85 -2.05
C CYS A 84 9.15 3.07 -2.37
N PHE A 85 7.98 3.57 -1.99
CA PHE A 85 6.70 2.86 -2.08
C PHE A 85 5.62 3.61 -2.87
N ILE A 86 5.93 4.83 -3.33
CA ILE A 86 5.05 5.69 -4.13
C ILE A 86 5.52 5.78 -5.58
#